data_AF-A0A1B9LKR2-F1
#
_entry.id   AF-A0A1B9LKR2-F1
#
_cell.length_a   1.000
_cell.length_b   1.000
_cell.length_c   1.000
_cell.angle_alpha   90.00
_cell.angle_beta   90.00
_cell.angle_gamma   90.00
#
_symmetry.space_group_name_H-M   'P 1'
#
loop_
_entity.id
_entity.type
_entity.pdbx_description
1 polymer ?
#
loop_
_entity_poly.entity_id
_entity_poly.type
_entity_poly.pdbx_seq_one_letter_code
_entity_poly.pdbx_strand_id
1 'polypeptide(L)' 'MREQVNHCPLGINHMLDKIAYDYVRDIKNRGANTAKIKQQLAERVKNYSEEDKAKLRELIQKWLTK' A
#
# COMPACT_ATOMS: atom_id res chain seq x y z
N MET A 1 -6.99 26.09 -6.97
CA MET A 1 -6.01 25.76 -5.91
C MET A 1 -6.21 24.30 -5.54
N ARG A 2 -5.12 23.50 -5.59
CA ARG A 2 -5.12 22.05 -5.35
C ARG A 2 -4.97 21.79 -3.84
N GLU A 3 -6.06 21.83 -3.08
CA GLU A 3 -6.00 21.46 -1.66
C GLU A 3 -7.27 20.68 -1.27
N GLN A 4 -7.33 19.42 -1.70
CA GLN A 4 -8.20 18.42 -1.07
C GLN A 4 -7.31 17.43 -0.30
N VAL A 5 -6.56 17.96 0.67
CA VAL A 5 -6.04 17.13 1.76
C VAL A 5 -7.21 16.90 2.71
N ASN A 6 -8.05 15.92 2.35
CA ASN A 6 -9.10 15.41 3.22
C ASN A 6 -8.45 15.02 4.55
N HIS A 7 -8.69 15.83 5.59
CA HIS A 7 -8.31 15.57 6.97
C HIS A 7 -9.22 14.45 7.50
N CYS A 8 -9.06 13.23 6.98
CA CYS A 8 -9.66 12.05 7.59
C CYS A 8 -8.96 11.82 8.95
N PRO A 9 -9.70 11.57 10.05
CA PRO A 9 -9.11 11.29 11.37
C PRO A 9 -8.41 9.91 11.45
N LEU A 10 -7.99 9.33 10.33
CA LEU A 10 -7.68 7.91 10.16
C LEU A 10 -6.18 7.54 10.27
N GLY A 11 -5.30 8.49 10.59
CA GLY A 11 -3.89 8.22 10.96
C GLY A 11 -3.07 7.39 9.96
N ILE A 12 -2.00 6.76 10.46
CA ILE A 12 -1.06 5.89 9.72
C ILE A 12 -1.79 4.78 8.93
N ASN A 13 -2.93 4.30 9.42
CA ASN A 13 -3.72 3.25 8.78
C ASN A 13 -4.25 3.65 7.39
N HIS A 14 -4.66 4.91 7.18
CA HIS A 14 -5.11 5.38 5.86
C HIS A 14 -3.96 5.44 4.85
N MET A 15 -2.75 5.75 5.32
CA MET A 15 -1.55 5.76 4.49
C MET A 15 -1.15 4.34 4.08
N LEU A 16 -1.23 3.37 4.99
CA LEU A 16 -0.99 1.95 4.69
C LEU A 16 -2.02 1.39 3.70
N ASP A 17 -3.30 1.70 3.88
CA ASP A 17 -4.35 1.25 2.96
C ASP A 17 -4.15 1.80 1.55
N LYS A 18 -3.77 3.08 1.43
CA LYS A 18 -3.42 3.68 0.13
C LYS A 18 -2.23 2.99 -0.52
N ILE A 19 -1.18 2.65 0.25
CA ILE A 19 -0.01 1.92 -0.26
C ILE A 19 -0.41 0.50 -0.71
N ALA A 20 -1.24 -0.19 0.07
CA ALA A 20 -1.74 -1.51 -0.28
C ALA A 20 -2.58 -1.49 -1.55
N TYR A 21 -3.50 -0.54 -1.67
CA TYR A 21 -4.34 -0.36 -2.86
C TYR A 21 -3.50 -0.05 -4.11
N ASP A 22 -2.56 0.88 -4.00
CA ASP A 22 -1.66 1.27 -5.11
C ASP A 22 -0.82 0.07 -5.56
N TYR A 23 -0.26 -0.70 -4.61
CA TYR A 23 0.46 -1.94 -4.89
C TYR A 23 -0.41 -2.97 -5.61
N VAL A 24 -1.62 -3.24 -5.10
CA VAL A 24 -2.54 -4.22 -5.71
C VAL A 24 -2.99 -3.78 -7.10
N ARG A 25 -3.20 -2.48 -7.30
CA ARG A 25 -3.53 -1.93 -8.61
C ARG A 25 -2.37 -2.09 -9.60
N ASP A 26 -1.13 -1.83 -9.17
CA ASP A 26 0.05 -1.94 -10.02
C ASP A 26 0.29 -3.40 -10.43
N ILE A 27 0.14 -4.36 -9.52
CA ILE A 27 0.26 -5.80 -9.85
C ILE A 27 -0.92 -6.34 -10.69
N LYS A 28 -2.13 -5.77 -10.57
CA LYS A 28 -3.28 -6.16 -11.40
C LYS A 28 -3.19 -5.59 -12.83
N ASN A 29 -2.29 -4.63 -13.09
CA ASN A 29 -2.10 -4.07 -14.42
C ASN A 29 -1.43 -5.08 -15.36
N ARG A 30 -2.00 -5.32 -16.56
CA ARG A 30 -1.45 -6.30 -17.52
C ARG A 30 -0.08 -5.83 -18.02
N GLY A 31 0.95 -6.65 -17.80
CA GLY A 31 2.35 -6.35 -18.16
C GLY A 31 3.20 -5.75 -17.03
N ALA A 32 2.61 -5.61 -15.83
CA ALA A 32 3.32 -5.15 -14.66
C ALA A 32 4.41 -6.14 -14.20
N ASN A 33 5.63 -5.64 -14.02
CA ASN A 33 6.73 -6.45 -13.49
C ASN A 33 6.57 -6.62 -11.97
N THR A 34 5.82 -7.64 -11.58
CA THR A 34 5.46 -7.94 -10.18
C THR A 34 6.68 -8.04 -9.27
N ALA A 35 7.83 -8.49 -9.77
CA ALA A 35 9.07 -8.55 -9.00
C ALA A 35 9.58 -7.15 -8.63
N LYS A 36 9.60 -6.22 -9.60
CA LYS A 36 10.00 -4.82 -9.37
C LYS A 36 9.03 -4.10 -8.42
N ILE A 37 7.74 -4.40 -8.51
CA ILE A 37 6.71 -3.78 -7.64
C ILE A 37 6.86 -4.29 -6.20
N LYS A 38 7.09 -5.60 -6.02
CA LYS A 38 7.41 -6.19 -4.70
C LYS A 38 8.66 -5.57 -4.09
N GLN A 39 9.70 -5.36 -4.89
CA GLN A 39 10.94 -4.74 -4.41
C GLN A 39 10.71 -3.29 -3.95
N GLN A 40 10.02 -2.48 -4.76
CA GLN A 40 9.67 -1.10 -4.39
C GLN A 40 8.82 -1.04 -3.12
N LEU A 41 7.86 -1.96 -2.96
CA LEU A 41 7.08 -2.06 -1.72
C LEU A 41 7.99 -2.39 -0.54
N ALA A 42 8.86 -3.40 -0.67
CA ALA A 42 9.79 -3.83 0.38
C ALA A 42 10.75 -2.71 0.81
N GLU A 43 11.27 -1.92 -0.13
CA GLU A 43 12.11 -0.76 0.17
C GLU A 43 11.32 0.33 0.90
N ARG A 44 10.09 0.60 0.47
CA ARG A 44 9.24 1.63 1.05
C ARG A 44 8.81 1.31 2.48
N VAL A 45 8.60 0.02 2.77
CA VAL A 45 8.25 -0.47 4.12
C VAL A 45 9.46 -0.88 4.94
N LYS A 46 10.68 -0.80 4.40
CA LYS A 46 11.91 -1.24 5.09
C LYS A 46 12.05 -0.57 6.47
N ASN A 47 11.76 0.73 6.51
CA ASN A 47 11.82 1.58 7.70
C ASN A 47 10.55 1.53 8.57
N TYR A 48 9.56 0.71 8.21
CA TYR A 48 8.31 0.62 8.95
C TYR A 48 8.48 -0.40 10.09
N SER A 49 7.75 -0.19 11.18
CA SER A 49 7.68 -1.12 12.29
C SER A 49 7.07 -2.45 11.85
N GLU A 50 7.35 -3.52 12.60
CA GLU A 50 6.80 -4.85 12.31
C GLU A 50 5.27 -4.86 12.34
N GLU A 51 4.65 -4.06 13.23
CA GLU A 51 3.20 -3.88 13.30
C GLU A 51 2.62 -3.26 12.01
N ASP A 52 3.27 -2.24 11.46
CA ASP A 52 2.83 -1.60 10.22
C ASP A 52 3.02 -2.52 9.01
N LYS A 53 4.11 -3.30 8.99
CA LYS A 53 4.35 -4.34 7.98
C LYS A 53 3.27 -5.43 8.03
N ALA A 54 2.89 -5.88 9.24
CA ALA A 54 1.83 -6.86 9.44
C ALA A 54 0.48 -6.33 8.95
N LYS A 55 0.09 -5.13 9.38
CA LYS A 55 -1.14 -4.46 8.92
C LYS A 55 -1.17 -4.27 7.41
N LEU A 56 -0.07 -3.84 6.81
CA LEU A 56 0.01 -3.67 5.36
C LEU A 56 -0.16 -4.99 4.62
N ARG A 57 0.43 -6.08 5.14
CA ARG A 57 0.27 -7.41 4.56
C ARG A 57 -1.18 -7.89 4.62
N GLU A 58 -1.87 -7.65 5.73
CA GLU A 58 -3.31 -7.93 5.86
C GLU A 58 -4.15 -7.11 4.87
N LEU A 59 -3.85 -5.81 4.72
CA LEU A 59 -4.54 -4.94 3.76
C LEU A 59 -4.34 -5.42 2.32
N ILE A 60 -3.10 -5.73 1.93
CA ILE A 60 -2.78 -6.27 0.60
C ILE A 60 -3.53 -7.59 0.35
N GLN A 61 -3.58 -8.49 1.33
CA GLN A 61 -4.35 -9.73 1.21
C GLN A 61 -5.84 -9.45 1.02
N LYS A 62 -6.45 -8.56 1.81
CA LYS A 62 -7.86 -8.16 1.64
C LYS A 62 -8.15 -7.63 0.25
N TRP A 63 -7.27 -6.82 -0.32
CA TRP A 63 -7.41 -6.25 -1.66
C TRP A 63 -7.18 -7.27 -2.79
N LEU A 64 -6.36 -8.30 -2.55
CA LEU A 64 -6.11 -9.39 -3.49
C LEU A 64 -7.22 -10.45 -3.51
N THR A 65 -7.81 -10.74 -2.35
CA THR A 65 -8.90 -11.72 -2.21
C THR A 65 -10.24 -11.18 -2.72
N LYS A 66 -10.35 -9.88 -3.03
CA LYS A 66 -11.53 -9.22 -3.59
C LYS A 66 -11.46 -9.11 -5.11
#